data_AF-A0A9P7GHP7-F1
#
_entry.id   AF-A0A9P7GHP7-F1
#
_cell.length_a   1.000
_cell.length_b   1.000
_cell.length_c   1.000
_cell.angle_alpha   90.00
_cell.angle_beta   90.00
_cell.angle_gamma   90.00
#
_symmetry.space_group_name_H-M   'P 1'
#
loop_
_entity.id
_entity.type
_entity.pdbx_description
1 polymer ?
#
loop_
_entity_poly.entity_id
_entity_poly.type
_entity_poly.pdbx_seq_one_letter_code
_entity_poly.pdbx_strand_id
1 'polypeptide(L)'
;MDARTSTILTIAGITAVGGVIAYAAYFDHKRRHNVEFRKKLRKCKEKKRVDKTLAQSKESLVSDSGADVTPQRLREALEKVKQEPSPQTPEEKEAYFMSHVGLGEQLAASGPDNYLAAALSFYRALRVYPSPVELIVIYQKTVPEPIFKMVMDMTNLDVSSPHHSPLSTSGQSLPEEDGERSPTSGGPPSEASSQEWDKVTDPGSRTPAS
;
A
#
# COMPACT_ATOMS: atom_id res chain seq x y z
N MET A 1 23.37 59.55 47.61
CA MET A 1 23.90 58.76 46.48
C MET A 1 24.49 59.74 45.50
N ASP A 2 25.81 59.77 45.35
CA ASP A 2 26.49 60.75 44.50
C ASP A 2 26.08 60.56 43.04
N ALA A 3 25.81 61.67 42.35
CA ALA A 3 25.32 61.65 40.97
C ALA A 3 26.23 60.84 40.02
N ARG A 4 27.53 60.84 40.28
CA ARG A 4 28.53 60.08 39.52
C ARG A 4 28.36 58.56 39.67
N THR A 5 28.04 58.09 40.87
CA THR A 5 27.80 56.66 41.15
C THR A 5 26.51 56.19 40.49
N SER A 6 25.48 57.02 40.47
CA SER A 6 24.23 56.75 39.75
C SER A 6 24.46 56.60 38.24
N THR A 7 25.25 57.50 37.63
CA THR A 7 25.58 57.45 36.20
C THR A 7 26.43 56.23 35.83
N ILE A 8 27.38 55.83 36.68
CA ILE A 8 28.21 54.64 36.43
C ILE A 8 27.34 53.37 36.48
N LEU A 9 26.42 53.28 37.45
CA LEU A 9 25.53 52.12 37.58
C LEU A 9 24.53 52.00 36.42
N THR A 10 24.01 53.11 35.90
CA THR A 10 23.10 53.08 34.74
C THR A 10 23.82 52.67 33.46
N ILE A 11 25.03 53.20 33.21
CA ILE A 11 25.84 52.83 32.04
C ILE A 11 26.24 51.34 32.10
N ALA A 12 26.67 50.87 33.27
CA ALA A 12 27.01 49.46 33.48
C ALA A 12 25.79 48.53 33.27
N GLY A 13 24.62 48.93 33.80
CA GLY A 13 23.37 48.19 33.63
C GLY A 13 22.95 48.08 32.16
N ILE A 14 22.98 49.18 31.40
CA ILE A 14 22.60 49.19 29.97
C ILE A 14 23.55 48.30 29.15
N THR A 15 24.86 48.36 29.43
CA THR A 15 25.86 47.58 28.71
C THR A 15 25.71 46.07 28.97
N ALA A 16 25.46 45.69 30.22
CA ALA A 16 25.24 44.29 30.58
C ALA A 16 23.98 43.72 29.91
N VAL A 17 22.87 44.46 29.94
CA VAL A 17 21.61 44.04 29.29
C VAL A 17 21.77 43.96 27.77
N GLY A 18 22.44 44.94 27.15
CA GLY A 18 22.73 44.94 25.72
C GLY A 18 23.57 43.73 25.30
N GLY A 19 24.60 43.37 26.08
CA GLY A 19 25.43 42.20 25.83
C GLY A 19 24.66 40.88 25.88
N VAL A 20 23.73 40.73 26.83
CA VAL A 20 22.88 39.53 26.93
C VAL A 20 21.91 39.42 25.75
N ILE A 21 21.30 40.53 25.32
CA ILE A 21 20.40 40.56 24.16
C ILE A 21 21.17 40.25 22.87
N ALA A 22 22.35 40.84 22.68
CA ALA A 22 23.20 40.57 21.51
C ALA A 22 23.64 39.10 21.46
N TYR A 23 24.02 38.51 22.60
CA TYR A 23 24.37 37.10 22.68
C TYR A 23 23.17 36.18 22.40
N ALA A 24 21.98 36.52 22.92
CA ALA A 24 20.75 35.77 22.64
C ALA A 24 20.39 35.79 21.15
N ALA A 25 20.52 36.95 20.50
CA ALA A 25 20.30 37.08 19.05
C ALA A 25 21.34 36.30 18.24
N TYR A 26 22.62 36.36 18.60
CA TYR A 26 23.68 35.56 17.97
C TYR A 26 23.42 34.05 18.10
N PHE A 27 23.01 33.60 19.28
CA PHE A 27 22.75 32.19 19.55
C PHE A 27 21.51 31.67 18.79
N ASP A 28 20.43 32.45 18.73
CA ASP A 28 19.24 32.08 17.93
C ASP A 28 19.56 32.03 16.42
N HIS A 29 20.40 32.95 15.93
CA HIS A 29 20.88 32.94 14.55
C HIS A 29 21.70 31.67 14.23
N LYS A 30 22.65 31.29 15.12
CA LYS A 30 23.47 30.08 14.97
C LYS A 30 22.63 28.80 15.03
N ARG A 31 21.51 28.79 15.75
CA ARG A 31 20.59 27.65 15.83
C ARG A 31 19.81 27.43 14.53
N ARG A 32 19.35 28.50 13.87
CA ARG A 32 18.45 28.43 12.72
C ARG A 32 19.13 28.13 11.37
N HIS A 33 20.46 28.21 11.30
CA HIS A 33 21.22 28.02 10.05
C HIS A 33 21.79 26.60 9.81
N ASN A 34 21.30 25.56 10.51
CA ASN A 34 21.81 24.18 10.37
C ASN A 34 21.17 23.41 9.19
N VAL A 35 21.95 23.11 8.15
CA VAL A 35 21.55 22.29 6.97
C VAL A 35 21.13 20.86 7.36
N GLU A 36 21.71 20.32 8.42
CA GLU A 36 21.35 19.03 9.04
C GLU A 36 19.87 18.96 9.44
N PHE A 37 19.29 20.06 9.92
CA PHE A 37 17.88 20.10 10.36
C PHE A 37 16.91 19.90 9.19
N ARG A 38 17.22 20.46 8.01
CA ARG A 38 16.40 20.29 6.80
C ARG A 38 16.44 18.85 6.28
N LYS A 39 17.60 18.19 6.37
CA LYS A 39 17.73 16.76 6.03
C LYS A 39 16.95 15.89 7.01
N LYS A 40 17.01 16.19 8.30
CA LYS A 40 16.19 15.51 9.33
C LYS A 40 14.69 15.70 9.08
N LEU A 41 14.25 16.90 8.70
CA LEU A 41 12.85 17.17 8.35
C LEU A 41 12.37 16.36 7.14
N ARG A 42 13.19 16.23 6.09
CA ARG A 42 12.84 15.41 4.91
C ARG A 42 12.69 13.94 5.28
N LYS A 43 13.67 13.38 6.02
CA LYS A 43 13.61 12.00 6.53
C LYS A 43 12.43 11.78 7.48
N CYS A 44 12.12 12.74 8.35
CA CYS A 44 10.95 12.67 9.22
C CYS A 44 9.63 12.77 8.44
N LYS A 45 9.56 13.56 7.36
CA LYS A 45 8.36 13.68 6.53
C LYS A 45 8.09 12.39 5.75
N GLU A 46 9.13 11.75 5.23
CA GLU A 46 9.05 10.48 4.53
C GLU A 46 8.60 9.35 5.47
N LYS A 47 9.24 9.23 6.65
CA LYS A 47 8.79 8.32 7.72
C LYS A 47 7.34 8.58 8.10
N LYS A 48 6.93 9.83 8.31
CA LYS A 48 5.52 10.17 8.60
C LYS A 48 4.54 9.78 7.49
N ARG A 49 4.95 9.73 6.22
CA ARG A 49 4.05 9.28 5.13
C ARG A 49 3.84 7.78 5.22
N VAL A 50 4.91 7.02 5.42
CA VAL A 50 4.86 5.57 5.63
C VAL A 50 4.08 5.23 6.91
N ASP A 51 4.37 5.93 8.01
CA ASP A 51 3.65 5.76 9.27
C ASP A 51 2.17 6.16 9.15
N LYS A 52 1.83 7.16 8.33
CA LYS A 52 0.44 7.56 8.09
C LYS A 52 -0.30 6.56 7.23
N THR A 53 0.31 6.00 6.17
CA THR A 53 -0.32 4.93 5.40
C THR A 53 -0.49 3.68 6.26
N LEU A 54 0.47 3.39 7.13
CA LEU A 54 0.37 2.30 8.11
C LEU A 54 -0.69 2.55 9.17
N ALA A 55 -0.76 3.76 9.71
CA ALA A 55 -1.78 4.13 10.69
C ALA A 55 -3.18 4.14 10.07
N GLN A 56 -3.34 4.64 8.84
CA GLN A 56 -4.60 4.55 8.09
C GLN A 56 -5.00 3.09 7.83
N SER A 57 -4.03 2.23 7.48
CA SER A 57 -4.26 0.79 7.32
C SER A 57 -4.61 0.13 8.65
N LYS A 58 -3.96 0.52 9.75
CA LYS A 58 -4.18 -0.03 11.08
C LYS A 58 -5.52 0.42 11.68
N GLU A 59 -5.89 1.69 11.54
CA GLU A 59 -7.09 2.28 12.13
C GLU A 59 -8.37 1.83 11.40
N SER A 60 -8.30 1.59 10.09
CA SER A 60 -9.44 1.06 9.32
C SER A 60 -9.72 -0.43 9.56
N LEU A 61 -8.77 -1.19 10.12
CA LEU A 61 -8.89 -2.65 10.32
C LEU A 61 -9.24 -3.05 11.77
N VAL A 62 -8.95 -2.21 12.77
CA VAL A 62 -9.20 -2.52 14.20
C VAL A 62 -10.68 -2.36 14.60
N SER A 63 -11.53 -1.77 13.75
CA SER A 63 -12.95 -1.54 14.06
C SER A 63 -13.88 -2.73 13.79
N ASP A 64 -13.35 -3.91 13.42
CA ASP A 64 -14.20 -5.00 12.90
C ASP A 64 -13.81 -6.39 13.44
N SER A 65 -13.78 -6.51 14.76
CA SER A 65 -13.52 -7.78 15.46
C SER A 65 -14.82 -8.58 15.62
N GLY A 66 -15.02 -9.58 14.77
CA GLY A 66 -16.11 -10.55 14.91
C GLY A 66 -15.78 -11.85 14.20
N ALA A 67 -15.85 -12.97 14.94
CA ALA A 67 -15.47 -14.33 14.56
C ALA A 67 -16.27 -14.96 13.40
N ASP A 68 -17.04 -14.18 12.64
CA ASP A 68 -17.67 -14.61 11.40
C ASP A 68 -17.05 -13.84 10.23
N VAL A 69 -16.01 -14.41 9.63
CA VAL A 69 -15.43 -13.89 8.39
C VAL A 69 -16.38 -14.23 7.25
N THR A 70 -17.47 -13.48 7.15
CA THR A 70 -18.47 -13.63 6.09
C THR A 70 -17.83 -13.23 4.75
N PRO A 71 -18.10 -13.92 3.62
CA PRO A 71 -17.55 -13.57 2.30
C PRO A 71 -17.88 -12.12 1.87
N GLN A 72 -18.94 -11.52 2.41
CA GLN A 72 -19.27 -10.11 2.18
C GLN A 72 -18.26 -9.14 2.80
N ARG A 73 -17.79 -9.40 4.03
CA ARG A 73 -16.77 -8.58 4.70
C ARG A 73 -15.43 -8.63 3.96
N LEU A 74 -15.07 -9.80 3.47
CA LEU A 74 -13.87 -9.99 2.67
C LEU A 74 -13.92 -9.15 1.38
N ARG A 75 -15.06 -9.15 0.69
CA ARG A 75 -15.27 -8.35 -0.53
C ARG A 75 -15.23 -6.84 -0.25
N GLU A 76 -15.88 -6.38 0.81
CA GLU A 76 -15.87 -4.96 1.18
C GLU A 76 -14.45 -4.49 1.53
N ALA A 77 -13.71 -5.28 2.31
CA ALA A 77 -12.34 -4.96 2.66
C ALA A 77 -11.42 -4.98 1.43
N LEU A 78 -11.61 -5.92 0.50
CA LEU A 78 -10.89 -5.96 -0.77
C LEU A 78 -11.12 -4.72 -1.63
N GLU A 79 -12.36 -4.25 -1.71
CA GLU A 79 -12.69 -3.05 -2.48
C GLU A 79 -11.92 -1.83 -1.96
N LYS A 80 -11.81 -1.69 -0.63
CA LYS A 80 -10.99 -0.65 0.00
C LYS A 80 -9.52 -0.77 -0.37
N VAL A 81 -8.97 -2.00 -0.36
CA VAL A 81 -7.57 -2.27 -0.77
C VAL A 81 -7.32 -1.95 -2.24
N LYS A 82 -8.32 -2.15 -3.12
CA LYS A 82 -8.21 -1.83 -4.54
C LYS A 82 -8.16 -0.33 -4.81
N GLN A 83 -8.84 0.46 -3.99
CA GLN A 83 -8.85 1.92 -4.08
C GLN A 83 -7.57 2.59 -3.54
N GLU A 84 -6.74 1.85 -2.78
CA GLU A 84 -5.45 2.35 -2.30
C GLU A 84 -4.47 2.54 -3.47
N PRO A 85 -3.69 3.65 -3.49
CA PRO A 85 -2.71 3.88 -4.55
C PRO A 85 -1.56 2.88 -4.45
N SER A 86 -1.34 2.11 -5.52
CA SER A 86 -0.20 1.19 -5.60
C SER A 86 1.12 1.95 -5.80
N PRO A 87 2.22 1.53 -5.14
CA PRO A 87 3.54 2.11 -5.36
C PRO A 87 4.02 1.92 -6.82
N GLN A 88 4.62 2.95 -7.40
CA GLN A 88 5.03 2.92 -8.82
C GLN A 88 6.50 2.57 -9.01
N THR A 89 7.39 3.09 -8.15
CA THR A 89 8.82 2.84 -8.29
C THR A 89 9.23 1.51 -7.65
N PRO A 90 10.33 0.88 -8.11
CA PRO A 90 10.87 -0.33 -7.49
C PRO A 90 11.18 -0.15 -6.01
N GLU A 91 11.78 0.98 -5.60
CA GLU A 91 12.10 1.22 -4.20
C GLU A 91 10.83 1.36 -3.33
N GLU A 92 9.78 2.02 -3.83
CA GLU A 92 8.52 2.15 -3.12
C GLU A 92 7.78 0.81 -3.00
N LYS A 93 7.86 -0.05 -4.04
CA LYS A 93 7.27 -1.40 -4.02
C LYS A 93 7.94 -2.28 -2.98
N GLU A 94 9.27 -2.25 -2.88
CA GLU A 94 10.02 -3.00 -1.88
C GLU A 94 9.64 -2.54 -0.46
N ALA A 95 9.62 -1.22 -0.23
CA ALA A 95 9.23 -0.67 1.07
C ALA A 95 7.78 -1.04 1.46
N TYR A 96 6.86 -0.94 0.51
CA TYR A 96 5.46 -1.33 0.70
C TYR A 96 5.32 -2.81 1.03
N PHE A 97 6.01 -3.68 0.28
CA PHE A 97 6.06 -5.12 0.53
C PHE A 97 6.55 -5.43 1.94
N MET A 98 7.73 -4.92 2.32
CA MET A 98 8.33 -5.17 3.63
C MET A 98 7.42 -4.69 4.77
N SER A 99 6.80 -3.53 4.59
CA SER A 99 5.88 -2.96 5.55
C SER A 99 4.62 -3.82 5.74
N HIS A 100 4.04 -4.35 4.66
CA HIS A 100 2.83 -5.16 4.72
C HIS A 100 3.07 -6.59 5.19
N VAL A 101 4.20 -7.20 4.84
CA VAL A 101 4.59 -8.50 5.39
C VAL A 101 4.78 -8.40 6.91
N GLY A 102 5.55 -7.42 7.39
CA GLY A 102 5.75 -7.23 8.83
C GLY A 102 4.46 -6.92 9.59
N LEU A 103 3.56 -6.11 9.01
CA LEU A 103 2.26 -5.82 9.61
C LEU A 103 1.35 -7.05 9.61
N GLY A 104 1.35 -7.85 8.53
CA GLY A 104 0.62 -9.11 8.43
C GLY A 104 1.08 -10.12 9.48
N GLU A 105 2.39 -10.28 9.68
CA GLU A 105 2.97 -11.14 10.71
C GLU A 105 2.60 -10.68 12.12
N GLN A 106 2.68 -9.37 12.39
CA GLN A 106 2.30 -8.82 13.68
C GLN A 106 0.81 -9.06 13.99
N LEU A 107 -0.07 -8.88 13.01
CA LEU A 107 -1.50 -9.13 13.16
C LEU A 107 -1.81 -10.61 13.31
N ALA A 108 -1.13 -11.48 12.57
CA ALA A 108 -1.24 -12.94 12.71
C ALA A 108 -0.87 -13.40 14.13
N ALA A 109 0.18 -12.81 14.71
CA ALA A 109 0.60 -13.09 16.09
C ALA A 109 -0.40 -12.58 17.13
N SER A 110 -1.22 -11.58 16.80
CA SER A 110 -2.22 -10.99 17.70
C SER A 110 -3.48 -11.87 17.87
N GLY A 111 -3.60 -12.96 17.10
CA GLY A 111 -4.67 -13.95 17.26
C GLY A 111 -5.82 -13.84 16.26
N PRO A 112 -6.85 -14.70 16.40
CA PRO A 112 -7.91 -14.90 15.40
C PRO A 112 -8.69 -13.65 15.02
N ASP A 113 -8.88 -12.73 15.95
CA ASP A 113 -9.62 -11.47 15.71
C ASP A 113 -8.97 -10.59 14.65
N ASN A 114 -7.66 -10.78 14.40
CA ASN A 114 -6.88 -10.01 13.44
C ASN A 114 -6.53 -10.80 12.17
N TYR A 115 -7.05 -12.01 11.98
CA TYR A 115 -6.70 -12.86 10.82
C TYR A 115 -7.13 -12.25 9.49
N LEU A 116 -8.30 -11.60 9.44
CA LEU A 116 -8.77 -10.88 8.26
C LEU A 116 -7.81 -9.74 7.89
N ALA A 117 -7.42 -8.94 8.89
CA ALA A 117 -6.52 -7.82 8.72
C ALA A 117 -5.09 -8.27 8.31
N ALA A 118 -4.64 -9.39 8.87
CA ALA A 118 -3.38 -10.04 8.48
C ALA A 118 -3.43 -10.52 7.02
N ALA A 119 -4.49 -11.21 6.62
CA ALA A 119 -4.67 -11.70 5.26
C ALA A 119 -4.69 -10.56 4.24
N LEU A 120 -5.38 -9.44 4.53
CA LEU A 120 -5.39 -8.27 3.66
C LEU A 120 -4.00 -7.65 3.48
N SER A 121 -3.16 -7.73 4.51
CA SER A 121 -1.78 -7.24 4.45
C SER A 121 -0.90 -8.14 3.57
N PHE A 122 -1.04 -9.47 3.71
CA PHE A 122 -0.36 -10.42 2.82
C PHE A 122 -0.84 -10.31 1.36
N TYR A 123 -2.13 -10.07 1.13
CA TYR A 123 -2.68 -9.83 -0.22
C TYR A 123 -2.13 -8.55 -0.85
N ARG A 124 -1.99 -7.46 -0.07
CA ARG A 124 -1.32 -6.23 -0.53
C ARG A 124 0.12 -6.49 -0.96
N ALA A 125 0.87 -7.26 -0.18
CA ALA A 125 2.24 -7.66 -0.50
C ALA A 125 2.31 -8.50 -1.79
N LEU A 126 1.35 -9.41 -2.02
CA LEU A 126 1.28 -10.22 -3.23
C LEU A 126 1.13 -9.39 -4.51
N ARG A 127 0.37 -8.29 -4.48
CA ARG A 127 0.12 -7.44 -5.66
C ARG A 127 1.35 -6.69 -6.17
N VAL A 128 2.34 -6.46 -5.31
CA VAL A 128 3.56 -5.71 -5.66
C VAL A 128 4.78 -6.60 -5.91
N TYR A 129 4.67 -7.90 -5.60
CA TYR A 129 5.78 -8.83 -5.70
C TYR A 129 5.92 -9.35 -7.15
N PRO A 130 7.15 -9.44 -7.70
CA PRO A 130 7.37 -9.79 -9.11
C PRO A 130 7.02 -11.25 -9.45
N SER A 131 7.08 -12.17 -8.48
CA SER A 131 6.83 -13.62 -8.65
C SER A 131 5.78 -14.12 -7.63
N PRO A 132 4.48 -13.85 -7.84
CA PRO A 132 3.46 -14.13 -6.83
C PRO A 132 3.35 -15.61 -6.44
N VAL A 133 3.68 -16.53 -7.36
CA VAL A 133 3.67 -17.98 -7.11
C VAL A 133 4.71 -18.38 -6.07
N GLU A 134 5.91 -17.82 -6.13
CA GLU A 134 6.97 -18.10 -5.14
C GLU A 134 6.56 -17.62 -3.75
N LEU A 135 6.00 -16.41 -3.67
CA LEU A 135 5.55 -15.84 -2.41
C LEU A 135 4.39 -16.64 -1.79
N ILE A 136 3.48 -17.13 -2.63
CA ILE A 136 2.40 -18.04 -2.20
C ILE A 136 2.95 -19.31 -1.54
N VAL A 137 3.98 -19.93 -2.13
CA VAL A 137 4.60 -21.14 -1.57
C VAL A 137 5.27 -20.85 -0.22
N ILE A 138 5.86 -19.66 -0.06
CA ILE A 138 6.42 -19.23 1.23
C ILE A 138 5.29 -19.08 2.26
N TYR A 139 4.22 -18.37 1.92
CA TYR A 139 3.08 -18.18 2.84
C TYR A 139 2.43 -19.50 3.25
N GLN A 140 2.32 -20.48 2.35
CA GLN A 140 1.81 -21.81 2.70
C GLN A 140 2.62 -22.47 3.83
N LYS A 141 3.92 -22.17 3.92
CA LYS A 141 4.82 -22.76 4.92
C LYS A 141 4.94 -21.94 6.20
N THR A 142 4.80 -20.62 6.12
CA THR A 142 5.11 -19.70 7.24
C THR A 142 3.87 -19.09 7.90
N VAL A 143 2.75 -19.00 7.19
CA VAL A 143 1.52 -18.35 7.66
C VAL A 143 0.51 -19.40 8.15
N PRO A 144 -0.21 -19.16 9.26
CA PRO A 144 -1.28 -20.05 9.70
C PRO A 144 -2.32 -20.33 8.62
N GLU A 145 -2.78 -21.58 8.52
CA GLU A 145 -3.73 -22.07 7.52
C GLU A 145 -5.00 -21.20 7.37
N PRO A 146 -5.64 -20.70 8.46
CA PRO A 146 -6.83 -19.85 8.34
C PRO A 146 -6.56 -18.55 7.58
N ILE A 147 -5.39 -17.93 7.78
CA ILE A 147 -5.00 -16.68 7.12
C ILE A 147 -4.66 -16.98 5.66
N PHE A 148 -3.89 -18.04 5.41
CA PHE A 148 -3.52 -18.46 4.05
C PHE A 148 -4.76 -18.73 3.18
N LYS A 149 -5.77 -19.42 3.72
CA LYS A 149 -7.03 -19.67 3.03
C LYS A 149 -7.74 -18.37 2.64
N MET A 150 -7.82 -17.40 3.56
CA MET A 150 -8.41 -16.09 3.26
C MET A 150 -7.64 -15.36 2.14
N VAL A 151 -6.31 -15.43 2.13
CA VAL A 151 -5.49 -14.85 1.06
C VAL A 151 -5.82 -15.49 -0.29
N MET A 152 -5.96 -16.82 -0.34
CA MET A 152 -6.35 -17.54 -1.57
C MET A 152 -7.74 -17.16 -2.06
N ASP A 153 -8.71 -17.09 -1.14
CA ASP A 153 -10.07 -16.66 -1.48
C ASP A 153 -10.07 -15.25 -2.07
N MET A 154 -9.27 -14.34 -1.51
CA MET A 154 -9.10 -12.99 -2.03
C MET A 154 -8.49 -12.95 -3.43
N THR A 155 -7.42 -13.72 -3.66
CA THR A 155 -6.79 -13.82 -4.98
C THR A 155 -7.75 -14.37 -6.03
N ASN A 156 -8.53 -15.41 -5.70
CA ASN A 156 -9.50 -16.01 -6.62
C ASN A 156 -10.64 -15.03 -6.99
N LEU A 157 -11.11 -14.23 -6.02
CA LEU A 157 -12.11 -13.18 -6.26
C LEU A 157 -11.58 -12.06 -7.16
N ASP A 158 -10.28 -11.75 -7.06
CA ASP A 158 -9.64 -10.73 -7.87
C ASP A 158 -9.48 -11.19 -9.33
N VAL A 159 -9.04 -12.43 -9.54
CA VAL A 159 -8.94 -13.04 -10.88
C VAL A 159 -10.32 -13.21 -11.55
N SER A 160 -11.36 -13.48 -10.76
CA SER A 160 -12.72 -13.71 -11.28
C SER A 160 -13.51 -12.42 -11.58
N SER A 161 -13.00 -11.24 -11.21
CA SER A 161 -13.64 -9.95 -11.51
C SER A 161 -13.12 -9.40 -12.84
N PRO A 162 -13.83 -9.55 -13.97
CA PRO A 162 -13.39 -8.98 -15.23
C PRO A 162 -13.48 -7.46 -15.19
N HIS A 163 -12.48 -6.80 -15.79
CA HIS A 163 -12.44 -5.37 -16.12
C HIS A 163 -13.80 -4.79 -16.55
N HIS A 164 -14.46 -4.00 -15.71
CA HIS A 164 -15.34 -2.94 -16.19
C HIS A 164 -14.44 -1.74 -16.51
N SER A 165 -14.08 -1.59 -17.78
CA SER A 165 -13.46 -0.36 -18.29
C SER A 165 -14.53 0.73 -18.36
N PRO A 166 -14.49 1.81 -17.55
CA PRO A 166 -15.28 2.99 -17.85
C PRO A 166 -14.69 3.63 -19.13
N LEU A 167 -15.48 3.51 -20.19
CA LEU A 167 -15.35 4.18 -21.47
C LEU A 167 -14.95 5.65 -21.30
N SER A 168 -13.71 5.96 -21.68
CA SER A 168 -13.27 7.31 -22.00
C SER A 168 -14.01 7.81 -23.25
N THR A 169 -15.17 8.44 -23.10
CA THR A 169 -15.71 9.34 -24.11
C THR A 169 -15.33 10.77 -23.72
N SER A 170 -14.11 11.15 -24.07
CA SER A 170 -13.77 12.55 -24.30
C SER A 170 -13.86 12.79 -25.79
N GLY A 171 -14.88 13.54 -26.19
CA GLY A 171 -15.01 14.03 -27.56
C GLY A 171 -13.82 14.91 -27.92
N GLN A 172 -13.18 14.58 -29.04
CA GLN A 172 -12.37 15.51 -29.81
C GLN A 172 -12.63 15.24 -31.30
N SER A 173 -13.38 16.18 -31.86
CA SER A 173 -13.35 16.71 -33.23
C SER A 173 -12.40 16.08 -34.26
N LEU A 174 -13.02 15.63 -35.35
CA LEU A 174 -12.67 15.71 -36.80
C LEU A 174 -11.20 15.93 -37.19
N PRO A 175 -10.77 15.20 -38.23
CA PRO A 175 -10.65 15.86 -39.54
C PRO A 175 -11.36 15.12 -40.67
N GLU A 176 -11.95 15.92 -41.57
CA GLU A 176 -12.39 15.56 -42.91
C GLU A 176 -11.16 15.49 -43.83
N GLU A 177 -11.00 14.42 -44.61
CA GLU A 177 -10.78 14.49 -46.08
C GLU A 177 -10.78 13.08 -46.70
N ASP A 178 -11.56 12.98 -47.78
CA ASP A 178 -11.41 12.16 -48.99
C ASP A 178 -11.49 10.61 -48.95
N GLY A 179 -12.69 10.12 -49.27
CA GLY A 179 -13.01 9.76 -50.67
C GLY A 179 -12.17 8.65 -51.34
N GLU A 180 -12.66 7.41 -51.31
CA GLU A 180 -13.01 6.57 -52.48
C GLU A 180 -12.98 5.06 -52.16
N ARG A 181 -14.03 4.38 -52.65
CA ARG A 181 -14.12 2.95 -53.05
C ARG A 181 -14.38 1.86 -51.99
N SER A 182 -15.66 1.53 -51.90
CA SER A 182 -16.25 0.19 -51.69
C SER A 182 -16.19 -0.67 -52.98
N PRO A 183 -16.62 -1.96 -53.06
CA PRO A 183 -17.09 -2.91 -52.01
C PRO A 183 -16.68 -4.42 -52.18
N THR A 184 -17.13 -5.23 -51.21
CA THR A 184 -17.64 -6.64 -51.28
C THR A 184 -16.79 -7.83 -50.82
N SER A 185 -17.53 -8.78 -50.20
CA SER A 185 -17.24 -10.17 -49.79
C SER A 185 -16.97 -10.30 -48.28
N GLY A 186 -17.78 -10.91 -47.42
CA GLY A 186 -18.89 -11.86 -47.59
C GLY A 186 -18.64 -13.09 -46.70
N GLY A 187 -19.42 -13.30 -45.64
CA GLY A 187 -19.52 -14.58 -44.90
C GLY A 187 -19.16 -14.58 -43.40
N PRO A 188 -20.00 -15.15 -42.49
CA PRO A 188 -19.86 -15.03 -41.02
C PRO A 188 -19.41 -16.38 -40.35
N PRO A 189 -19.57 -16.61 -39.03
CA PRO A 189 -18.48 -16.94 -38.11
C PRO A 189 -18.37 -18.43 -37.75
N SER A 190 -17.16 -18.94 -37.47
CA SER A 190 -16.96 -20.28 -36.92
C SER A 190 -16.44 -20.23 -35.48
N GLU A 191 -17.37 -20.56 -34.58
CA GLU A 191 -17.26 -21.57 -33.51
C GLU A 191 -16.01 -21.60 -32.59
N ALA A 192 -16.27 -21.21 -31.34
CA ALA A 192 -15.98 -21.97 -30.12
C ALA A 192 -14.86 -23.02 -30.17
N SER A 193 -13.69 -22.66 -29.63
CA SER A 193 -12.72 -23.64 -29.13
C SER A 193 -12.84 -23.72 -27.61
N SER A 194 -13.71 -24.62 -27.17
CA SER A 194 -13.88 -25.06 -25.79
C SER A 194 -13.07 -26.33 -25.56
N GLN A 195 -12.45 -26.42 -24.38
CA GLN A 195 -12.04 -27.66 -23.69
C GLN A 195 -11.10 -28.64 -24.41
N GLU A 196 -9.80 -28.47 -24.19
CA GLU A 196 -8.80 -29.55 -24.18
C GLU A 196 -8.24 -29.68 -22.75
N TRP A 197 -8.94 -30.39 -21.86
CA TRP A 197 -8.37 -30.88 -20.59
C TRP A 197 -9.04 -32.20 -20.11
N ASP A 198 -9.62 -32.98 -21.02
CA ASP A 198 -10.22 -34.28 -20.67
C ASP A 198 -9.66 -35.40 -21.53
N LYS A 199 -8.56 -35.99 -21.04
CA LYS A 199 -8.23 -37.41 -21.18
C LYS A 199 -6.91 -37.73 -20.47
N VAL A 200 -7.02 -38.49 -19.38
CA VAL A 200 -6.24 -39.70 -19.06
C VAL A 200 -6.33 -39.92 -17.55
N THR A 201 -7.25 -40.76 -17.13
CA THR A 201 -6.97 -41.89 -16.22
C THR A 201 -8.20 -42.80 -16.17
N ASP A 202 -8.09 -43.92 -16.87
CA ASP A 202 -9.05 -45.02 -16.91
C ASP A 202 -9.07 -45.76 -15.55
N PRO A 203 -10.24 -46.10 -14.99
CA PRO A 203 -10.38 -46.92 -13.79
C PRO A 203 -10.42 -48.42 -14.12
N GLY A 204 -9.51 -49.22 -13.55
CA GLY A 204 -9.69 -50.67 -13.62
C GLY A 204 -8.59 -51.53 -13.03
N SER A 205 -8.84 -52.09 -11.85
CA SER A 205 -8.75 -53.54 -11.65
C SER A 205 -9.26 -53.95 -10.27
N ARG A 206 -10.47 -54.50 -10.26
CA ARG A 206 -10.91 -55.48 -9.27
C ARG A 206 -10.13 -56.78 -9.52
N THR A 207 -9.69 -57.44 -8.47
CA THR A 207 -9.51 -58.90 -8.42
C THR A 207 -10.24 -59.45 -7.20
N PRO A 208 -11.07 -60.49 -7.36
CA PRO A 208 -11.56 -61.30 -6.24
C PRO A 208 -10.72 -62.59 -6.12
N ALA A 209 -10.66 -63.14 -4.90
CA ALA A 209 -10.70 -64.58 -4.58
C ALA A 209 -9.82 -64.93 -3.37
N SER A 210 -10.45 -65.23 -2.23
CA SER A 210 -10.62 -66.60 -1.68
C SER A 210 -11.12 -66.52 -0.25
#